data_AF-E6SA96-F1
#
_entry.id   AF-E6SA96-F1
#
_cell.length_a   1.000
_cell.length_b   1.000
_cell.length_c   1.000
_cell.angle_alpha   90.00
_cell.angle_beta   90.00
_cell.angle_gamma   90.00
#
_symmetry.space_group_name_H-M   'P 1'
#
loop_
_entity.id
_entity.type
_entity.pdbx_description
1 polymer ?
#
loop_
_entity_poly.entity_id
_entity_poly.type
_entity_poly.pdbx_seq_one_letter_code
_entity_poly.pdbx_strand_id
1 'polypeptide(L)'
;MATDLHHFLVLPVDVPGPARRLAEQLGNIVRAATSGDLGVGWESALPCRRRPANRPCPGRMVVQRTEAPATIRWRCSVCDDEGVISNWAGSPFDLRARQLTVAGAVNEIVISAGVAATLRDLRLLDLDCERLVYRARAHGEGAALLASDEDLDELIGYVAAEANHESNRPRQRRLDAALDALTGAADTD
;
A
#
# COMPACT_ATOMS: atom_id res chain seq x y z
N MET A 1 -10.00 -7.53 -16.67
CA MET A 1 -10.35 -6.12 -17.00
C MET A 1 -9.11 -5.37 -17.47
N ALA A 2 -9.21 -4.48 -18.47
CA ALA A 2 -8.10 -3.60 -18.87
C ALA A 2 -8.44 -2.14 -18.53
N THR A 3 -7.50 -1.45 -17.88
CA THR A 3 -7.73 -0.11 -17.33
C THR A 3 -6.60 0.84 -17.73
N ASP A 4 -6.96 1.97 -18.33
CA ASP A 4 -6.05 3.11 -18.46
C ASP A 4 -6.09 3.94 -17.17
N LEU A 5 -4.94 4.11 -16.51
CA LEU A 5 -4.89 4.85 -15.25
C LEU A 5 -5.23 6.34 -15.42
N HIS A 6 -4.97 6.96 -16.58
CA HIS A 6 -5.22 8.40 -16.78
C HIS A 6 -6.68 8.78 -16.56
N HIS A 7 -7.62 7.87 -16.86
CA HIS A 7 -9.04 8.07 -16.62
C HIS A 7 -9.41 8.20 -15.13
N PHE A 8 -8.51 7.84 -14.23
CA PHE A 8 -8.72 7.82 -12.78
C PHE A 8 -7.84 8.83 -12.02
N LEU A 9 -6.98 9.58 -12.71
CA LEU A 9 -6.11 10.58 -12.08
C LEU A 9 -6.86 11.85 -11.67
N VAL A 10 -7.87 12.24 -12.46
CA VAL A 10 -8.70 13.42 -12.20
C VAL A 10 -10.15 12.98 -12.21
N LEU A 11 -10.71 12.76 -11.02
CA LEU A 11 -12.12 12.40 -10.87
C LEU A 11 -12.98 13.66 -10.74
N PRO A 12 -14.16 13.71 -11.39
CA PRO A 12 -15.16 14.74 -11.12
C PRO A 12 -15.59 14.76 -9.65
N VAL A 13 -15.99 15.93 -9.15
CA VAL A 13 -16.42 16.11 -7.74
C VAL A 13 -17.62 15.22 -7.41
N ASP A 14 -18.52 15.03 -8.36
CA ASP A 14 -19.78 14.27 -8.28
C ASP A 14 -19.62 12.79 -8.63
N VAL A 15 -18.39 12.27 -8.75
CA VAL A 15 -18.14 10.86 -9.05
C VAL A 15 -18.86 9.95 -8.03
N PRO A 16 -19.61 8.94 -8.49
CA PRO A 16 -20.28 8.00 -7.59
C PRO A 16 -19.28 7.29 -6.65
N GLY A 17 -19.68 7.09 -5.40
CA GLY A 17 -18.84 6.42 -4.39
C GLY A 17 -18.20 5.09 -4.85
N PRO A 18 -18.91 4.20 -5.58
CA PRO A 18 -18.29 2.99 -6.13
C PRO A 18 -17.13 3.27 -7.09
N ALA A 19 -17.25 4.27 -7.96
CA ALA A 19 -16.20 4.65 -8.91
C ALA A 19 -15.00 5.29 -8.20
N ARG A 20 -15.24 6.10 -7.16
CA ARG A 20 -14.16 6.64 -6.29
C ARG A 20 -13.38 5.52 -5.62
N ARG A 21 -14.06 4.54 -5.03
CA ARG A 21 -13.41 3.37 -4.39
C ARG A 21 -12.64 2.51 -5.38
N LEU A 22 -13.09 2.42 -6.63
CA LEU A 22 -12.35 1.75 -7.69
C LEU A 22 -11.06 2.51 -8.02
N ALA A 23 -11.15 3.83 -8.21
CA ALA A 23 -9.98 4.69 -8.47
C ALA A 23 -8.91 4.58 -7.38
N GLU A 24 -9.33 4.65 -6.11
CA GLU A 24 -8.44 4.45 -4.95
C GLU A 24 -7.76 3.08 -4.98
N GLN A 25 -8.52 2.01 -5.29
CA GLN A 25 -7.95 0.67 -5.36
C GLN A 25 -6.94 0.54 -6.50
N LEU A 26 -7.23 1.12 -7.67
CA LEU A 26 -6.31 1.15 -8.80
C LEU A 26 -5.03 1.92 -8.43
N GLY A 27 -5.14 3.07 -7.77
CA GLY A 27 -3.98 3.81 -7.26
C GLY A 27 -3.16 2.98 -6.28
N ASN A 28 -3.79 2.28 -5.35
CA ASN A 28 -3.10 1.40 -4.40
C ASN A 28 -2.39 0.23 -5.10
N ILE A 29 -3.03 -0.39 -6.09
CA ILE A 29 -2.41 -1.45 -6.91
C ILE A 29 -1.18 -0.92 -7.65
N VAL A 30 -1.24 0.30 -8.20
CA VAL A 30 -0.10 0.92 -8.89
C VAL A 30 1.05 1.16 -7.91
N ARG A 31 0.77 1.73 -6.74
CA ARG A 31 1.76 1.94 -5.67
C ARG A 31 2.46 0.64 -5.27
N ALA A 32 1.70 -0.40 -4.99
CA ALA A 32 2.27 -1.71 -4.66
C ALA A 32 3.07 -2.28 -5.82
N ALA A 33 2.52 -2.35 -7.04
CA ALA A 33 3.24 -2.92 -8.16
C ALA A 33 4.55 -2.18 -8.48
N THR A 34 4.60 -0.87 -8.25
CA THR A 34 5.76 -0.03 -8.57
C THR A 34 6.81 0.03 -7.45
N SER A 35 6.42 -0.20 -6.20
CA SER A 35 7.34 -0.37 -5.07
C SER A 35 8.13 -1.69 -5.14
N GLY A 36 7.59 -2.70 -5.83
CA GLY A 36 8.24 -3.98 -6.08
C GLY A 36 9.23 -4.02 -7.25
N ASP A 37 9.84 -5.20 -7.41
CA ASP A 37 10.83 -5.47 -8.44
C ASP A 37 10.18 -5.71 -9.81
N LEU A 38 10.89 -5.34 -10.87
CA LEU A 38 10.39 -5.51 -12.24
C LEU A 38 10.26 -6.99 -12.61
N GLY A 39 9.16 -7.37 -13.26
CA GLY A 39 8.96 -8.70 -13.84
C GLY A 39 8.60 -9.80 -12.84
N VAL A 40 8.74 -9.57 -11.54
CA VAL A 40 8.43 -10.56 -10.50
C VAL A 40 7.03 -10.29 -9.94
N GLY A 41 6.15 -11.28 -10.04
CA GLY A 41 4.85 -11.24 -9.39
C GLY A 41 5.00 -11.53 -7.89
N TRP A 42 4.35 -10.73 -7.04
CA TRP A 42 4.41 -10.91 -5.59
C TRP A 42 3.08 -10.56 -4.92
N GLU A 43 2.83 -11.18 -3.76
CA GLU A 43 1.60 -10.97 -3.00
C GLU A 43 1.75 -9.80 -2.03
N SER A 44 1.04 -8.71 -2.32
CA SER A 44 1.05 -7.50 -1.49
C SER A 44 0.11 -7.61 -0.29
N ALA A 45 0.32 -6.76 0.72
CA ALA A 45 -0.58 -6.65 1.86
C ALA A 45 -1.94 -6.00 1.50
N LEU A 46 -2.17 -5.59 0.25
CA LEU A 46 -3.42 -4.97 -0.17
C LEU A 46 -4.56 -5.98 -0.12
N PRO A 47 -5.67 -5.67 0.58
CA PRO A 47 -6.83 -6.55 0.61
C PRO A 47 -7.58 -6.50 -0.73
N CYS A 48 -8.21 -7.61 -1.09
CA CYS A 48 -9.24 -7.62 -2.12
C CYS A 48 -10.47 -6.85 -1.63
N ARG A 49 -11.01 -5.94 -2.47
CA ARG A 49 -12.23 -5.16 -2.14
C ARG A 49 -13.53 -5.86 -2.56
N ARG A 50 -13.46 -7.03 -3.22
CA ARG A 50 -14.64 -7.78 -3.64
C ARG A 50 -15.36 -8.39 -2.44
N ARG A 51 -16.66 -8.63 -2.62
CA ARG A 51 -17.50 -9.32 -1.64
C ARG A 51 -18.28 -10.49 -2.28
N PRO A 52 -17.61 -11.57 -2.71
CA PRO A 52 -18.30 -12.75 -3.22
C PRO A 52 -19.30 -13.28 -2.18
N ALA A 53 -20.53 -13.59 -2.61
CA ALA A 53 -21.62 -14.01 -1.71
C ALA A 53 -21.85 -13.07 -0.51
N ASN A 54 -21.70 -11.76 -0.71
CA ASN A 54 -21.87 -10.71 0.32
C ASN A 54 -20.88 -10.78 1.50
N ARG A 55 -19.78 -11.54 1.40
CA ARG A 55 -18.73 -11.62 2.43
C ARG A 55 -17.43 -11.00 1.92
N PRO A 56 -16.67 -10.26 2.76
CA PRO A 56 -15.34 -9.78 2.38
C PRO A 56 -14.48 -10.93 1.86
N CYS A 57 -13.86 -10.74 0.70
CA CYS A 57 -12.88 -11.70 0.20
C CYS A 57 -11.65 -11.69 1.12
N PRO A 58 -11.17 -12.85 1.61
CA PRO A 58 -9.96 -12.90 2.46
C PRO A 58 -8.67 -12.74 1.63
N GLY A 59 -8.77 -12.75 0.30
CA GLY A 59 -7.60 -12.72 -0.58
C GLY A 59 -6.87 -11.39 -0.59
N ARG A 60 -5.60 -11.47 -0.99
CA ARG A 60 -4.69 -10.34 -1.17
C ARG A 60 -4.44 -10.10 -2.65
N MET A 61 -3.94 -8.91 -2.97
CA MET A 61 -3.62 -8.56 -4.35
C MET A 61 -2.21 -9.03 -4.70
N VAL A 62 -2.13 -9.96 -5.65
CA VAL A 62 -0.88 -10.33 -6.33
C VAL A 62 -0.66 -9.33 -7.46
N VAL A 63 0.51 -8.69 -7.49
CA VAL A 63 0.84 -7.64 -8.46
C VAL A 63 2.14 -7.95 -9.18
N GLN A 64 2.21 -7.58 -10.46
CA GLN A 64 3.40 -7.74 -11.31
C GLN A 64 3.51 -6.56 -12.27
N ARG A 65 4.65 -5.86 -12.25
CA ARG A 65 4.98 -4.81 -13.23
C ARG A 65 5.79 -5.39 -14.38
N THR A 66 5.50 -4.97 -15.62
CA THR A 66 6.28 -5.23 -16.84
C THR A 66 6.68 -3.90 -17.50
N GLU A 67 7.72 -3.90 -18.34
CA GLU A 67 8.20 -2.70 -19.06
C GLU A 67 8.00 -2.72 -20.58
N ALA A 68 7.83 -3.91 -21.18
CA ALA A 68 7.57 -4.05 -22.62
C ALA A 68 6.34 -4.96 -22.88
N PRO A 69 5.12 -4.40 -22.99
CA PRO A 69 4.76 -3.00 -22.71
C PRO A 69 4.74 -2.69 -21.20
N ALA A 70 4.80 -1.39 -20.87
CA ALA A 70 4.72 -0.90 -19.50
C ALA A 70 3.31 -1.12 -18.92
N THR A 71 3.12 -2.23 -18.21
CA THR A 71 1.81 -2.62 -17.67
C THR A 71 1.95 -3.18 -16.26
N ILE A 72 0.87 -3.11 -15.49
CA ILE A 72 0.74 -3.76 -14.21
C ILE A 72 -0.36 -4.80 -14.32
N ARG A 73 0.01 -6.08 -14.17
CA ARG A 73 -0.96 -7.17 -14.01
C ARG A 73 -1.26 -7.33 -12.53
N TRP A 74 -2.52 -7.53 -12.20
CA TRP A 74 -2.94 -7.79 -10.84
C TRP A 74 -4.05 -8.83 -10.81
N ARG A 75 -4.08 -9.61 -9.73
CA ARG A 75 -5.16 -10.57 -9.44
C ARG A 75 -5.33 -10.73 -7.95
N CYS A 76 -6.51 -11.12 -7.51
CA CYS A 76 -6.72 -11.60 -6.16
C CYS A 76 -6.16 -13.03 -6.02
N SER A 77 -5.60 -13.38 -4.86
CA SER A 77 -5.13 -14.74 -4.57
C SER A 77 -6.23 -15.75 -4.28
N VAL A 78 -7.48 -15.31 -4.11
CA VAL A 78 -8.60 -16.18 -3.68
C VAL A 78 -9.79 -16.16 -4.64
N CYS A 79 -10.16 -15.01 -5.18
CA CYS A 79 -11.31 -14.89 -6.10
C CYS A 79 -10.86 -14.45 -7.50
N ASP A 80 -11.75 -14.53 -8.48
CA ASP A 80 -11.45 -14.27 -9.90
C ASP A 80 -11.34 -12.76 -10.25
N ASP A 81 -11.03 -11.92 -9.27
CA ASP A 81 -10.86 -10.48 -9.51
C ASP A 81 -9.46 -10.20 -10.04
N GLU A 82 -9.39 -9.77 -11.30
CA GLU A 82 -8.11 -9.56 -11.99
C GLU A 82 -8.18 -8.48 -13.06
N GLY A 83 -7.01 -7.94 -13.39
CA GLY A 83 -6.89 -6.95 -14.45
C GLY A 83 -5.48 -6.55 -14.83
N VAL A 84 -5.44 -5.63 -15.79
CA VAL A 84 -4.23 -5.01 -16.31
C VAL A 84 -4.41 -3.51 -16.26
N ILE A 85 -3.41 -2.80 -15.76
CA ILE A 85 -3.34 -1.33 -15.74
C ILE A 85 -2.25 -0.88 -16.70
N SER A 86 -2.59 0.02 -17.63
CA SER A 86 -1.66 0.70 -18.53
C SER A 86 -1.52 2.18 -18.16
N ASN A 87 -0.52 2.85 -18.75
CA ASN A 87 -0.31 4.29 -18.63
C ASN A 87 -0.18 4.78 -17.17
N TRP A 88 0.41 3.95 -16.32
CA TRP A 88 0.63 4.24 -14.90
C TRP A 88 1.95 4.99 -14.65
N ALA A 89 2.91 4.87 -15.57
CA ALA A 89 4.26 5.40 -15.41
C ALA A 89 4.23 6.94 -15.31
N GLY A 90 4.91 7.49 -14.32
CA GLY A 90 4.95 8.93 -14.05
C GLY A 90 3.69 9.49 -13.38
N SER A 91 2.69 8.66 -13.08
CA SER A 91 1.54 9.09 -12.29
C SER A 91 1.94 9.38 -10.83
N PRO A 92 1.11 10.11 -10.05
CA PRO A 92 1.32 10.30 -8.62
C PRO A 92 1.37 9.00 -7.79
N PHE A 93 1.00 7.86 -8.38
CA PHE A 93 0.99 6.55 -7.73
C PHE A 93 2.23 5.71 -8.09
N ASP A 94 3.10 6.20 -8.96
CA ASP A 94 4.31 5.51 -9.39
C ASP A 94 5.44 5.67 -8.35
N LEU A 95 5.60 4.65 -7.51
CA LEU A 95 6.57 4.61 -6.41
C LEU A 95 7.91 3.98 -6.81
N ARG A 96 8.26 3.96 -8.10
CA ARG A 96 9.60 3.52 -8.53
C ARG A 96 10.67 4.36 -7.82
N ALA A 97 11.62 3.67 -7.18
CA ALA A 97 12.76 4.31 -6.55
C ALA A 97 13.52 5.15 -7.57
N ARG A 98 13.70 6.43 -7.26
CA ARG A 98 14.53 7.35 -8.05
C ARG A 98 15.99 7.37 -7.57
N GLN A 99 16.22 6.97 -6.32
CA GLN A 99 17.53 6.87 -5.67
C GLN A 99 17.80 5.42 -5.24
N LEU A 100 19.06 4.99 -5.33
CA LEU A 100 19.56 3.79 -4.64
C LEU A 100 19.71 4.17 -3.17
N THR A 101 18.80 3.75 -2.29
CA THR A 101 19.03 3.85 -0.84
C THR A 101 20.19 2.94 -0.45
N VAL A 102 21.01 3.43 0.48
CA VAL A 102 22.19 2.71 0.98
C VAL A 102 21.71 1.43 1.66
N ALA A 103 22.34 0.30 1.31
CA ALA A 103 21.97 -1.01 1.83
C ALA A 103 22.31 -1.11 3.33
N GLY A 104 21.34 -0.79 4.19
CA GLY A 104 21.33 -1.20 5.60
C GLY A 104 20.85 -2.65 5.74
N ALA A 105 21.02 -3.22 6.95
CA ALA A 105 20.28 -4.42 7.31
C ALA A 105 18.78 -4.09 7.27
N VAL A 106 17.98 -5.02 6.72
CA VAL A 106 16.53 -4.85 6.60
C VAL A 106 15.87 -5.88 7.49
N ASN A 107 15.04 -5.40 8.41
CA ASN A 107 14.32 -6.19 9.39
C ASN A 107 12.90 -6.49 8.88
N GLU A 108 12.37 -7.66 9.25
CA GLU A 108 10.98 -8.03 8.96
C GLU A 108 10.08 -7.67 10.14
N ILE A 109 9.20 -6.69 9.92
CA ILE A 109 8.30 -6.15 10.94
C ILE A 109 6.88 -6.64 10.64
N VAL A 110 6.40 -7.57 11.46
CA VAL A 110 5.05 -8.15 11.31
C VAL A 110 4.02 -7.25 11.98
N ILE A 111 3.07 -6.75 11.19
CA ILE A 111 2.00 -5.87 11.64
C ILE A 111 0.62 -6.46 11.33
N SER A 112 -0.39 -6.07 12.11
CA SER A 112 -1.77 -6.47 11.83
C SER A 112 -2.30 -5.83 10.55
N ALA A 113 -3.34 -6.43 9.95
CA ALA A 113 -4.02 -5.83 8.79
C ALA A 113 -4.63 -4.46 9.09
N GLY A 114 -5.04 -4.23 10.35
CA GLY A 114 -5.56 -2.94 10.82
C GLY A 114 -4.47 -1.86 10.82
N VAL A 115 -3.28 -2.17 11.33
CA VAL A 115 -2.11 -1.26 11.29
C VAL A 115 -1.73 -0.99 9.84
N ALA A 116 -1.59 -2.01 9.01
CA ALA A 116 -1.27 -1.83 7.59
C ALA A 116 -2.31 -0.96 6.85
N ALA A 117 -3.60 -1.08 7.20
CA ALA A 117 -4.64 -0.22 6.66
C ALA A 117 -4.50 1.24 7.15
N THR A 118 -4.21 1.44 8.44
CA THR A 118 -3.94 2.77 9.00
C THR A 118 -2.73 3.44 8.33
N LEU A 119 -1.64 2.72 8.08
CA LEU A 119 -0.47 3.27 7.40
C LEU A 119 -0.78 3.75 5.97
N ARG A 120 -1.63 3.01 5.24
CA ARG A 120 -2.10 3.44 3.90
C ARG A 120 -3.07 4.63 3.93
N ASP A 121 -3.68 4.91 5.09
CA ASP A 121 -4.61 6.02 5.31
C ASP A 121 -3.91 7.29 5.84
N LEU A 122 -2.58 7.27 5.98
CA LEU A 122 -1.79 8.46 6.34
C LEU A 122 -1.93 9.52 5.24
N ARG A 123 -2.05 10.79 5.63
CA ARG A 123 -2.29 11.90 4.71
C ARG A 123 -1.00 12.45 4.10
N LEU A 124 0.11 12.33 4.84
CA LEU A 124 1.40 12.84 4.45
C LEU A 124 2.45 11.79 4.76
N LEU A 125 3.02 11.24 3.70
CA LEU A 125 4.23 10.45 3.69
C LEU A 125 5.13 11.07 2.63
N ASP A 126 6.44 10.98 2.82
CA ASP A 126 7.35 11.13 1.70
C ASP A 126 7.32 9.88 0.80
N LEU A 127 8.11 9.94 -0.26
CA LEU A 127 8.14 8.88 -1.27
C LEU A 127 8.68 7.56 -0.69
N ASP A 128 9.66 7.62 0.21
CA ASP A 128 10.34 6.43 0.72
C ASP A 128 9.47 5.70 1.76
N CYS A 129 8.84 6.43 2.68
CA CYS A 129 7.85 5.85 3.60
C CYS A 129 6.60 5.35 2.85
N GLU A 130 6.12 6.07 1.83
CA GLU A 130 5.00 5.59 1.01
C GLU A 130 5.39 4.29 0.29
N ARG A 131 6.59 4.23 -0.29
CA ARG A 131 7.13 3.02 -0.91
C ARG A 131 7.25 1.87 0.09
N LEU A 132 7.74 2.12 1.30
CA LEU A 132 7.83 1.12 2.38
C LEU A 132 6.44 0.53 2.69
N VAL A 133 5.45 1.39 2.95
CA VAL A 133 4.06 0.98 3.29
C VAL A 133 3.44 0.15 2.18
N TYR A 134 3.61 0.56 0.91
CA TYR A 134 3.01 -0.16 -0.22
C TYR A 134 3.85 -1.34 -0.70
N ARG A 135 5.10 -1.50 -0.25
CA ARG A 135 5.93 -2.70 -0.47
C ARG A 135 5.63 -3.82 0.54
N ALA A 136 4.82 -3.54 1.57
CA ALA A 136 4.40 -4.53 2.55
C ALA A 136 3.84 -5.80 1.88
N ARG A 137 4.34 -6.96 2.31
CA ARG A 137 3.92 -8.27 1.81
C ARG A 137 2.79 -8.84 2.66
N ALA A 138 1.99 -9.71 2.05
CA ALA A 138 1.03 -10.51 2.83
C ALA A 138 1.79 -11.42 3.81
N HIS A 139 1.37 -11.44 5.08
CA HIS A 139 1.95 -12.31 6.09
C HIS A 139 0.85 -12.79 7.06
N GLY A 140 0.42 -14.05 6.91
CA GLY A 140 -0.75 -14.58 7.62
C GLY A 140 -1.98 -13.69 7.42
N GLU A 141 -2.66 -13.34 8.52
CA GLU A 141 -3.80 -12.42 8.51
C GLU A 141 -3.39 -10.94 8.43
N GLY A 142 -2.10 -10.63 8.55
CA GLY A 142 -1.54 -9.29 8.62
C GLY A 142 -0.68 -8.92 7.42
N ALA A 143 0.40 -8.20 7.69
CA ALA A 143 1.39 -7.79 6.71
C ALA A 143 2.80 -7.83 7.31
N ALA A 144 3.80 -8.00 6.45
CA ALA A 144 5.21 -7.86 6.79
C ALA A 144 5.79 -6.64 6.06
N LEU A 145 6.34 -5.71 6.84
CA LEU A 145 7.16 -4.60 6.34
C LEU A 145 8.62 -5.03 6.33
N LEU A 146 9.35 -4.65 5.29
CA LEU A 146 10.80 -4.82 5.23
C LEU A 146 11.41 -3.43 5.28
N ALA A 147 11.95 -3.05 6.43
CA ALA A 147 12.48 -1.71 6.71
C ALA A 147 13.87 -1.82 7.35
N SER A 148 14.76 -0.88 7.07
CA SER A 148 15.88 -0.63 7.98
C SER A 148 15.39 0.11 9.24
N ASP A 149 16.23 0.19 10.26
CA ASP A 149 15.89 0.95 11.49
C ASP A 149 15.64 2.42 11.17
N GLU A 150 16.41 3.01 10.25
CA GLU A 150 16.24 4.39 9.78
C GLU A 150 14.89 4.58 9.07
N ASP A 151 14.52 3.67 8.16
CA ASP A 151 13.22 3.72 7.48
C ASP A 151 12.06 3.55 8.48
N LEU A 152 12.24 2.71 9.51
CA LEU A 152 11.24 2.47 10.54
C LEU A 152 11.06 3.69 11.44
N ASP A 153 12.15 4.30 11.90
CA ASP A 153 12.14 5.53 12.71
C ASP A 153 11.48 6.69 11.97
N GLU A 154 11.76 6.83 10.67
CA GLU A 154 11.14 7.85 9.83
C GLU A 154 9.62 7.62 9.69
N LEU A 155 9.20 6.38 9.42
CA LEU A 155 7.79 6.02 9.37
C LEU A 155 7.07 6.26 10.71
N ILE A 156 7.71 5.92 11.83
CA ILE A 156 7.23 6.21 13.18
C ILE A 156 7.02 7.72 13.36
N GLY A 157 7.98 8.53 12.91
CA GLY A 157 7.90 9.99 12.92
C GLY A 157 6.66 10.53 12.20
N TYR A 158 6.35 10.02 11.01
CA TYR A 158 5.14 10.39 10.27
C TYR A 158 3.86 10.01 10.99
N VAL A 159 3.79 8.78 11.53
CA VAL A 159 2.61 8.30 12.26
C VAL A 159 2.38 9.13 13.52
N ALA A 160 3.43 9.40 14.30
CA ALA A 160 3.37 10.22 15.51
C ALA A 160 2.95 11.66 15.18
N ALA A 161 3.55 12.27 14.15
CA ALA A 161 3.20 13.62 13.71
C ALA A 161 1.71 13.70 13.35
N GLU A 162 1.18 12.73 12.60
CA GLU A 162 -0.22 12.76 12.23
C GLU A 162 -1.17 12.48 13.41
N ALA A 163 -0.82 11.55 14.31
CA ALA A 163 -1.58 11.26 15.52
C ALA A 163 -1.73 12.48 16.44
N ASN A 164 -0.63 13.23 16.61
CA ASN A 164 -0.57 14.43 17.45
C ASN A 164 -1.45 15.58 16.93
N HIS A 165 -1.65 15.67 15.61
CA HIS A 165 -2.45 16.70 14.97
C HIS A 165 -3.87 16.23 14.58
N GLU A 166 -4.25 14.98 14.89
CA GLU A 166 -5.56 14.46 14.57
C GLU A 166 -6.63 14.91 15.59
N SER A 167 -7.67 15.57 15.09
CA SER A 167 -8.80 16.04 15.90
C SER A 167 -9.90 14.99 16.08
N ASN A 168 -10.01 14.04 15.14
CA ASN A 168 -10.95 12.93 15.17
C ASN A 168 -10.44 11.83 16.10
N ARG A 169 -11.04 11.74 17.29
CA ARG A 169 -10.65 10.79 18.35
C ARG A 169 -10.62 9.32 17.90
N PRO A 170 -11.63 8.78 17.18
CA PRO A 170 -11.54 7.43 16.63
C PRO A 170 -10.33 7.20 15.71
N ARG A 171 -9.99 8.18 14.87
CA ARG A 171 -8.84 8.08 13.98
C ARG A 171 -7.52 8.22 14.74
N GLN A 172 -7.42 9.15 15.68
CA GLN A 172 -6.28 9.30 16.57
C GLN A 172 -5.94 7.97 17.26
N ARG A 173 -6.92 7.30 17.87
CA ARG A 173 -6.72 5.98 18.50
C ARG A 173 -6.17 4.90 17.56
N ARG A 174 -6.57 4.93 16.27
CA ARG A 174 -6.02 4.00 15.27
C ARG A 174 -4.56 4.32 14.95
N LEU A 175 -4.20 5.60 14.92
CA LEU A 175 -2.83 6.06 14.70
C LEU A 175 -1.96 5.75 15.92
N ASP A 176 -2.44 5.99 17.14
CA ASP A 176 -1.75 5.63 18.38
C ASP A 176 -1.47 4.12 18.45
N ALA A 177 -2.47 3.29 18.13
CA ALA A 177 -2.28 1.84 18.08
C ALA A 177 -1.31 1.39 16.97
N ALA A 178 -1.21 2.15 15.87
CA ALA A 178 -0.21 1.88 14.84
C ALA A 178 1.19 2.32 15.30
N LEU A 179 1.30 3.44 16.01
CA LEU A 179 2.54 3.92 16.61
C LEU A 179 3.09 2.90 17.61
N ASP A 180 2.27 2.47 18.57
CA ASP A 180 2.64 1.48 19.59
C ASP A 180 3.14 0.17 18.95
N ALA A 181 2.47 -0.28 17.88
CA ALA A 181 2.85 -1.50 17.18
C ALA A 181 4.19 -1.37 16.42
N LEU A 182 4.49 -0.21 15.85
CA LEU A 182 5.75 0.03 15.15
C LEU A 182 6.91 0.24 16.13
N THR A 183 6.72 1.03 17.18
CA THR A 183 7.74 1.25 18.22
C THR A 183 8.08 -0.04 18.96
N GLY A 184 7.07 -0.84 19.31
CA GLY A 184 7.31 -2.14 19.94
C GLY A 184 8.10 -3.11 19.05
N ALA A 185 7.98 -3.00 17.73
CA ALA A 185 8.78 -3.80 16.81
C ALA A 185 10.23 -3.31 16.70
N ALA A 186 10.47 -2.00 16.80
CA ALA A 186 11.81 -1.42 16.81
C ALA A 186 12.61 -1.81 18.07
N ASP A 187 11.93 -1.99 19.21
CA ASP A 187 12.56 -2.32 20.50
C ASP A 187 12.93 -3.82 20.65
N THR A 188 12.63 -4.67 19.66
CA THR A 188 12.83 -6.14 19.78
C THR A 188 14.17 -6.64 19.22
N ASP A 189 15.07 -5.73 18.79
CA ASP A 189 16.41 -6.04 18.26
C ASP A 189 17.51 -6.09 19.35
#